data_AF-A0A1F7QR95-F1
#
_entry.id   AF-A0A1F7QR95-F1
#
_cell.length_a   1.000
_cell.length_b   1.000
_cell.length_c   1.000
_cell.angle_alpha   90.00
_cell.angle_beta   90.00
_cell.angle_gamma   90.00
#
_symmetry.space_group_name_H-M   'P 1'
#
loop_
_entity.id
_entity.type
_entity.pdbx_description
1 polymer ?
#
loop_
_entity_poly.entity_id
_entity_poly.type
_entity_poly.pdbx_seq_one_letter_code
_entity_poly.pdbx_strand_id
1 'polypeptide(L)'
;MKKEYEFDNSQSINVIEFENKAVDVLFVPEIGKSYDDLKLLLPNLPHRMSVVFGSNYDYGEDGVTGSALSSESMKIGIRADVDDRSRQFQSIQPLIFHEGYHIAQGFYNENQFSALESAVYEGCATVFEREYAGSTPKWGDYSKESDTTLRRWRDEMKDISAEQYFEPSGETWKKWAFYDAETDESWRIYKVGTWLVDMALEQTDANIVEFNSKTAADILSYLP
;
A
#
# COMPACT_ATOMS: atom_id res chain seq x y z
N MET A 1 -24.60 23.55 -19.67
CA MET A 1 -25.14 23.32 -18.31
C MET A 1 -24.33 22.19 -17.69
N LYS A 2 -23.38 22.49 -16.80
CA LYS A 2 -22.59 21.48 -16.09
C LYS A 2 -23.54 20.82 -15.09
N LYS A 3 -23.76 19.50 -15.18
CA LYS A 3 -24.39 18.76 -14.08
C LYS A 3 -23.36 18.74 -12.94
N GLU A 4 -23.59 19.56 -11.93
CA GLU A 4 -22.98 19.37 -10.62
C GLU A 4 -23.44 17.99 -10.14
N TYR A 5 -22.48 17.14 -9.81
CA TYR A 5 -22.76 15.87 -9.16
C TYR A 5 -23.16 16.25 -7.74
N GLU A 6 -24.43 16.12 -7.39
CA GLU A 6 -24.85 16.30 -5.99
C GLU A 6 -24.18 15.19 -5.18
N PHE A 7 -23.31 15.58 -4.25
CA PHE A 7 -22.63 14.65 -3.36
C PHE A 7 -23.66 13.98 -2.46
N ASP A 8 -23.75 12.65 -2.58
CA ASP A 8 -24.53 11.83 -1.68
C ASP A 8 -23.83 11.76 -0.31
N ASN A 9 -24.49 12.28 0.71
CA ASN A 9 -23.98 12.32 2.09
C ASN A 9 -23.94 10.94 2.76
N SER A 10 -24.44 9.86 2.14
CA SER A 10 -24.26 8.50 2.65
C SER A 10 -22.96 7.83 2.19
N GLN A 11 -22.16 8.47 1.34
CA GLN A 11 -20.92 7.86 0.87
C GLN A 11 -19.81 7.95 1.91
N SER A 12 -19.20 6.80 2.17
CA SER A 12 -18.04 6.60 3.06
C SER A 12 -16.75 7.22 2.54
N ILE A 13 -16.78 7.81 1.35
CA ILE A 13 -15.67 8.55 0.76
C ILE A 13 -16.11 9.98 0.40
N ASN A 14 -15.13 10.86 0.27
CA ASN A 14 -15.27 12.23 -0.19
C ASN A 14 -14.22 12.49 -1.28
N VAL A 15 -14.64 12.59 -2.54
CA VAL A 15 -13.71 12.90 -3.63
C VAL A 15 -13.40 14.40 -3.62
N ILE A 16 -12.16 14.74 -3.32
CA ILE A 16 -11.67 16.12 -3.25
C ILE A 16 -11.29 16.64 -4.63
N GLU A 17 -10.66 15.80 -5.44
CA GLU A 17 -10.09 16.18 -6.72
C GLU A 17 -10.18 15.02 -7.72
N PHE A 18 -10.42 15.37 -8.99
CA PHE A 18 -10.38 14.46 -10.14
C PHE A 18 -9.22 14.88 -11.05
N GLU A 19 -8.36 13.96 -11.46
CA GLU A 19 -7.30 14.22 -12.44
C GLU A 19 -7.86 14.12 -13.86
N ASN A 20 -8.59 13.04 -14.13
CA ASN A 20 -9.37 12.84 -15.35
C ASN A 20 -10.79 12.41 -15.00
N LYS A 21 -11.64 13.39 -14.70
CA LYS A 21 -13.03 13.16 -14.28
C LYS A 21 -13.83 12.23 -15.20
N ALA A 22 -13.53 12.18 -16.51
CA ALA A 22 -14.24 11.30 -17.43
C ALA A 22 -13.96 9.81 -17.18
N VAL A 23 -12.79 9.48 -16.64
CA VAL A 23 -12.37 8.12 -16.28
C VAL A 23 -12.57 7.88 -14.79
N ASP A 24 -12.05 8.75 -13.95
CA ASP A 24 -11.99 8.58 -12.49
C ASP A 24 -13.38 8.36 -11.86
N VAL A 25 -14.40 9.09 -12.33
CA VAL A 25 -15.77 9.01 -11.79
C VAL A 25 -16.36 7.61 -11.91
N LEU A 26 -15.88 6.79 -12.85
CA LEU A 26 -16.33 5.42 -13.05
C LEU A 26 -15.96 4.50 -11.88
N PHE A 27 -14.88 4.82 -11.16
CA PHE A 27 -14.33 3.98 -10.09
C PHE A 27 -14.80 4.40 -8.69
N VAL A 28 -15.39 5.60 -8.55
CA VAL A 28 -15.90 6.12 -7.27
C VAL A 28 -16.84 5.13 -6.54
N PRO A 29 -17.80 4.46 -7.21
CA PRO A 29 -18.64 3.48 -6.52
C PRO A 29 -17.85 2.28 -5.96
N GLU A 30 -16.88 1.77 -6.73
CA GLU A 30 -16.06 0.61 -6.31
C GLU A 30 -15.11 0.98 -5.17
N ILE A 31 -14.52 2.18 -5.21
CA ILE A 31 -13.71 2.75 -4.12
C ILE A 31 -14.54 2.86 -2.85
N GLY A 32 -15.75 3.43 -2.95
CA GLY A 32 -16.66 3.57 -1.81
C GLY A 32 -17.04 2.23 -1.19
N LYS A 33 -17.45 1.27 -2.04
CA LYS A 33 -17.77 -0.10 -1.59
C LYS A 33 -16.56 -0.77 -0.92
N SER A 34 -15.39 -0.70 -1.55
CA SER A 34 -14.16 -1.29 -1.01
C SER A 34 -13.78 -0.67 0.33
N TYR A 35 -13.95 0.64 0.49
CA TYR A 35 -13.70 1.32 1.76
C TYR A 35 -14.71 0.96 2.85
N ASP A 36 -15.98 0.74 2.50
CA ASP A 36 -16.98 0.24 3.44
C ASP A 36 -16.66 -1.18 3.90
N ASP A 37 -16.24 -2.07 3.00
CA ASP A 37 -15.79 -3.43 3.33
C ASP A 37 -14.55 -3.39 4.24
N LEU A 38 -13.59 -2.51 3.94
CA LEU A 38 -12.37 -2.33 4.73
C LEU A 38 -12.65 -1.91 6.18
N LYS A 39 -13.57 -0.97 6.41
CA LYS A 39 -13.92 -0.50 7.76
C LYS A 39 -14.50 -1.60 8.67
N LEU A 40 -15.02 -2.68 8.10
CA LEU A 40 -15.48 -3.84 8.88
C LEU A 40 -14.30 -4.59 9.52
N LEU A 41 -13.12 -4.53 8.88
CA LEU A 41 -11.89 -5.15 9.35
C LEU A 41 -11.06 -4.19 10.19
N LEU A 42 -11.00 -2.91 9.81
CA LEU A 42 -10.22 -1.86 10.45
C LEU A 42 -11.13 -0.73 10.98
N PRO A 43 -11.81 -0.92 12.12
CA PRO A 43 -12.83 0.01 12.60
C PRO A 43 -12.28 1.36 13.09
N ASN A 44 -10.96 1.49 13.24
CA ASN A 44 -10.30 2.74 13.64
C ASN A 44 -10.09 3.72 12.48
N LEU A 45 -10.38 3.29 11.24
CA LEU A 45 -10.34 4.17 10.08
C LEU A 45 -11.34 5.33 10.19
N PRO A 46 -11.06 6.48 9.55
CA PRO A 46 -11.96 7.62 9.60
C PRO A 46 -13.33 7.25 9.02
N HIS A 47 -14.40 7.81 9.58
CA HIS A 47 -15.75 7.51 9.10
C HIS A 47 -15.91 7.81 7.59
N ARG A 48 -15.20 8.85 7.12
CA ARG A 48 -15.15 9.27 5.74
C ARG A 48 -13.71 9.45 5.27
N MET A 49 -13.33 8.77 4.19
CA MET A 49 -12.01 8.91 3.58
C MET A 49 -12.00 9.99 2.50
N SER A 50 -11.02 10.89 2.53
CA SER A 50 -10.81 11.84 1.43
C SER A 50 -10.03 11.17 0.30
N VAL A 51 -10.56 11.23 -0.92
CA VAL A 51 -9.94 10.65 -2.11
C VAL A 51 -9.47 11.76 -3.03
N VAL A 52 -8.19 11.73 -3.39
CA VAL A 52 -7.58 12.62 -4.38
C VAL A 52 -7.19 11.77 -5.58
N PHE A 53 -7.81 11.97 -6.74
CA PHE A 53 -7.30 11.34 -7.96
C PHE A 53 -6.06 12.07 -8.46
N GLY A 54 -5.01 11.34 -8.81
CA GLY A 54 -3.79 11.94 -9.32
C GLY A 54 -2.70 10.94 -9.65
N SER A 55 -1.71 11.43 -10.41
CA SER A 55 -0.56 10.65 -10.81
C SER A 55 0.30 10.14 -9.64
N ASN A 56 0.82 8.93 -9.80
CA ASN A 56 1.76 8.31 -8.87
C ASN A 56 2.96 7.67 -9.60
N TYR A 57 3.94 7.17 -8.83
CA TYR A 57 5.23 6.75 -9.35
C TYR A 57 5.17 5.49 -10.22
N ASP A 58 4.50 4.44 -9.75
CA ASP A 58 4.37 3.17 -10.46
C ASP A 58 2.90 2.76 -10.54
N TYR A 59 2.44 2.50 -11.77
CA TYR A 59 1.08 2.11 -12.10
C TYR A 59 0.90 0.62 -12.33
N GLY A 60 2.00 -0.15 -12.24
CA GLY A 60 1.99 -1.55 -12.60
C GLY A 60 1.49 -1.81 -14.03
N GLU A 61 1.05 -3.04 -14.27
CA GLU A 61 0.52 -3.47 -15.56
C GLU A 61 -0.98 -3.21 -15.72
N ASP A 62 -1.71 -3.07 -14.62
CA ASP A 62 -3.14 -2.82 -14.60
C ASP A 62 -3.48 -1.34 -14.73
N GLY A 63 -2.54 -0.43 -14.47
CA GLY A 63 -2.76 1.00 -14.60
C GLY A 63 -3.52 1.60 -13.42
N VAL A 64 -3.40 0.99 -12.23
CA VAL A 64 -3.98 1.46 -10.98
C VAL A 64 -2.87 1.59 -9.94
N THR A 65 -2.91 2.65 -9.14
CA THR A 65 -1.88 2.93 -8.13
C THR A 65 -2.45 3.80 -7.03
N GLY A 66 -1.79 3.86 -5.88
CA GLY A 66 -2.24 4.70 -4.78
C GLY A 66 -1.14 4.99 -3.77
N SER A 67 -1.49 5.87 -2.83
CA SER A 67 -0.66 6.15 -1.65
C SER A 67 -1.52 6.71 -0.53
N ALA A 68 -1.23 6.29 0.71
CA ALA A 68 -1.70 6.92 1.93
C ALA A 68 -1.05 8.32 2.08
N LEU A 69 -1.85 9.38 1.94
CA LEU A 69 -1.36 10.75 2.03
C LEU A 69 -1.30 11.25 3.47
N SER A 70 -2.35 10.99 4.24
CA SER A 70 -2.50 11.37 5.64
C SER A 70 -3.44 10.40 6.37
N SER A 71 -3.68 10.64 7.66
CA SER A 71 -4.64 9.86 8.45
C SER A 71 -6.10 9.90 7.94
N GLU A 72 -6.42 10.83 7.03
CA GLU A 72 -7.78 11.03 6.51
C GLU A 72 -7.85 11.09 4.98
N SER A 73 -6.74 10.85 4.28
CA SER A 73 -6.73 10.95 2.82
C SER A 73 -5.80 9.95 2.13
N MET A 74 -6.24 9.50 0.96
CA MET A 74 -5.49 8.67 0.04
C MET A 74 -5.51 9.26 -1.38
N LYS A 75 -4.42 9.02 -2.10
CA LYS A 75 -4.32 9.31 -3.53
C LYS A 75 -4.58 8.04 -4.32
N ILE A 76 -5.33 8.16 -5.41
CA ILE A 76 -5.59 7.06 -6.35
C ILE A 76 -5.28 7.52 -7.76
N GLY A 77 -4.41 6.80 -8.45
CA GLY A 77 -4.10 7.02 -9.86
C GLY A 77 -4.78 5.98 -10.73
N ILE A 78 -5.44 6.41 -11.81
CA ILE A 78 -6.04 5.52 -12.81
C ILE A 78 -5.60 5.95 -14.20
N ARG A 79 -4.91 5.05 -14.91
CA ARG A 79 -4.46 5.31 -16.27
C ARG A 79 -5.60 5.28 -17.27
N ALA A 80 -5.80 6.40 -17.95
CA ALA A 80 -6.82 6.53 -18.98
C ALA A 80 -6.49 5.78 -20.28
N ASP A 81 -5.23 5.39 -20.50
CA ASP A 81 -4.76 4.72 -21.72
C ASP A 81 -4.75 3.18 -21.62
N VAL A 82 -5.18 2.61 -20.49
CA VAL A 82 -5.38 1.16 -20.35
C VAL A 82 -6.74 0.74 -20.91
N ASP A 83 -6.73 -0.15 -21.90
CA ASP A 83 -7.95 -0.64 -22.55
C ASP A 83 -8.76 -1.60 -21.66
N ASP A 84 -8.09 -2.42 -20.85
CA ASP A 84 -8.73 -3.41 -19.98
C ASP A 84 -9.26 -2.78 -18.68
N ARG A 85 -10.42 -2.13 -18.78
CA ARG A 85 -11.11 -1.53 -17.63
C ARG A 85 -11.51 -2.55 -16.58
N SER A 86 -11.86 -3.77 -16.98
CA SER A 86 -12.26 -4.81 -16.04
C SER A 86 -11.13 -5.17 -15.10
N ARG A 87 -9.89 -5.25 -15.62
CA ARG A 87 -8.70 -5.45 -14.80
C ARG A 87 -8.48 -4.28 -13.84
N GLN A 88 -8.63 -3.03 -14.29
CA GLN A 88 -8.54 -1.87 -13.39
C GLN A 88 -9.56 -1.92 -12.26
N PHE A 89 -10.81 -2.29 -12.55
CA PHE A 89 -11.84 -2.42 -11.51
C PHE A 89 -11.48 -3.49 -10.47
N GLN A 90 -10.91 -4.62 -10.92
CA GLN A 90 -10.46 -5.68 -10.02
C GLN A 90 -9.31 -5.24 -9.12
N SER A 91 -8.48 -4.29 -9.55
CA SER A 91 -7.37 -3.76 -8.76
C SER A 91 -7.76 -2.71 -7.73
N ILE A 92 -8.98 -2.17 -7.77
CA ILE A 92 -9.41 -1.15 -6.80
C ILE A 92 -9.48 -1.72 -5.38
N GLN A 93 -10.16 -2.84 -5.17
CA GLN A 93 -10.36 -3.35 -3.82
C GLN A 93 -9.02 -3.67 -3.12
N PRO A 94 -8.08 -4.41 -3.72
CA PRO A 94 -6.75 -4.60 -3.14
C PRO A 94 -6.04 -3.30 -2.81
N LEU A 95 -6.03 -2.33 -3.75
CA LEU A 95 -5.39 -1.03 -3.53
C LEU A 95 -5.99 -0.31 -2.31
N ILE A 96 -7.32 -0.26 -2.20
CA ILE A 96 -7.99 0.38 -1.06
C ILE A 96 -7.64 -0.32 0.25
N PHE A 97 -7.51 -1.64 0.24
CA PHE A 97 -7.13 -2.42 1.41
C PHE A 97 -5.68 -2.15 1.80
N HIS A 98 -4.75 -2.12 0.84
CA HIS A 98 -3.33 -1.82 1.07
C HIS A 98 -3.14 -0.41 1.66
N GLU A 99 -3.63 0.62 0.96
CA GLU A 99 -3.45 2.01 1.40
C GLU A 99 -4.26 2.33 2.65
N GLY A 100 -5.41 1.69 2.83
CA GLY A 100 -6.20 1.84 4.03
C GLY A 100 -5.55 1.17 5.25
N TYR A 101 -4.86 0.04 5.08
CA TYR A 101 -4.09 -0.59 6.15
C TYR A 101 -2.98 0.34 6.65
N HIS A 102 -2.25 0.95 5.71
CA HIS A 102 -1.25 1.99 5.95
C HIS A 102 -1.80 3.14 6.78
N ILE A 103 -2.96 3.70 6.38
CA ILE A 103 -3.63 4.76 7.15
C ILE A 103 -3.98 4.31 8.56
N ALA A 104 -4.56 3.13 8.73
CA ALA A 104 -4.94 2.60 10.05
C ALA A 104 -3.72 2.34 10.96
N GLN A 105 -2.58 1.98 10.37
CA GLN A 105 -1.32 1.73 11.08
C GLN A 105 -0.51 3.01 11.35
N GLY A 106 -0.91 4.14 10.77
CA GLY A 106 -0.15 5.39 10.88
C GLY A 106 1.07 5.47 9.96
N PHE A 107 1.11 4.66 8.90
CA PHE A 107 2.15 4.69 7.86
C PHE A 107 1.65 5.48 6.65
N TYR A 108 1.97 6.76 6.58
CA TYR A 108 1.56 7.65 5.48
C TYR A 108 2.61 8.75 5.25
N ASN A 109 2.54 9.46 4.13
CA ASN A 109 3.61 10.35 3.62
C ASN A 109 4.14 11.43 4.58
N GLU A 110 3.39 11.82 5.61
CA GLU A 110 3.83 12.80 6.62
C GLU A 110 4.79 12.21 7.67
N ASN A 111 4.93 10.88 7.70
CA ASN A 111 5.78 10.16 8.64
C ASN A 111 7.02 9.60 7.92
N GLN A 112 8.15 9.58 8.63
CA GLN A 112 9.40 9.03 8.13
C GLN A 112 9.81 7.81 8.96
N PHE A 113 10.24 6.78 8.26
CA PHE A 113 10.62 5.48 8.81
C PHE A 113 11.94 5.01 8.19
N SER A 114 12.71 4.19 8.89
CA SER A 114 13.86 3.52 8.28
C SER A 114 13.43 2.60 7.14
N ALA A 115 14.38 2.14 6.32
CA ALA A 115 14.08 1.21 5.24
C ALA A 115 13.48 -0.11 5.78
N LEU A 116 14.01 -0.61 6.91
CA LEU A 116 13.51 -1.84 7.52
C LEU A 116 12.11 -1.66 8.13
N GLU A 117 11.83 -0.54 8.79
CA GLU A 117 10.48 -0.25 9.29
C GLU A 117 9.49 -0.13 8.13
N SER A 118 9.87 0.57 7.06
CA SER A 118 9.06 0.70 5.84
C SER A 118 8.80 -0.67 5.21
N ALA A 119 9.80 -1.56 5.16
CA ALA A 119 9.61 -2.93 4.70
C ALA A 119 8.58 -3.67 5.55
N VAL A 120 8.65 -3.59 6.88
CA VAL A 120 7.65 -4.25 7.73
C VAL A 120 6.24 -3.73 7.48
N TYR A 121 6.06 -2.41 7.37
CA TYR A 121 4.74 -1.82 7.12
C TYR A 121 4.19 -2.16 5.73
N GLU A 122 5.01 -2.08 4.67
CA GLU A 122 4.63 -2.53 3.33
C GLU A 122 4.30 -4.03 3.30
N GLY A 123 5.07 -4.83 4.05
CA GLY A 123 4.79 -6.24 4.27
C GLY A 123 3.43 -6.46 4.90
N CYS A 124 3.08 -5.71 5.93
CA CYS A 124 1.78 -5.84 6.60
C CYS A 124 0.63 -5.51 5.66
N ALA A 125 0.69 -4.39 4.95
CA ALA A 125 -0.32 -4.00 3.98
C ALA A 125 -0.45 -5.05 2.85
N THR A 126 0.68 -5.56 2.35
CA THR A 126 0.73 -6.60 1.31
C THR A 126 0.10 -7.93 1.77
N VAL A 127 0.41 -8.37 2.99
CA VAL A 127 -0.23 -9.58 3.58
C VAL A 127 -1.72 -9.36 3.78
N PHE A 128 -2.12 -8.17 4.22
CA PHE A 128 -3.53 -7.83 4.44
C PHE A 128 -4.34 -7.82 3.14
N GLU A 129 -3.87 -7.17 2.07
CA GLU A 129 -4.57 -7.22 0.78
C GLU A 129 -4.62 -8.63 0.19
N ARG A 130 -3.56 -9.44 0.38
CA ARG A 130 -3.52 -10.83 -0.04
C ARG A 130 -4.59 -11.67 0.66
N GLU A 131 -4.73 -11.53 1.97
CA GLU A 131 -5.67 -12.33 2.77
C GLU A 131 -7.14 -11.90 2.60
N TYR A 132 -7.40 -10.60 2.53
CA TYR A 132 -8.78 -10.08 2.59
C TYR A 132 -9.32 -9.52 1.27
N ALA A 133 -8.45 -9.20 0.31
CA ALA A 133 -8.84 -8.81 -1.05
C ALA A 133 -8.43 -9.84 -2.11
N GLY A 134 -7.74 -10.93 -1.72
CA GLY A 134 -7.38 -12.03 -2.60
C GLY A 134 -6.34 -11.66 -3.67
N SER A 135 -5.57 -10.59 -3.46
CA SER A 135 -4.52 -10.19 -4.39
C SER A 135 -3.29 -11.08 -4.27
N THR A 136 -2.53 -11.18 -5.35
CA THR A 136 -1.20 -11.83 -5.36
C THR A 136 -0.20 -10.91 -6.04
N PRO A 137 0.18 -9.79 -5.39
CA PRO A 137 1.03 -8.80 -6.00
C PRO A 137 2.42 -9.36 -6.33
N LYS A 138 2.90 -9.10 -7.54
CA LYS A 138 4.25 -9.54 -7.98
C LYS A 138 5.36 -8.94 -7.10
N TRP A 139 5.13 -7.75 -6.55
CA TRP A 139 6.08 -7.06 -5.68
C TRP A 139 6.18 -7.70 -4.29
N GLY A 140 5.12 -8.32 -3.79
CA GLY A 140 5.11 -9.06 -2.52
C GLY A 140 5.53 -10.53 -2.65
N ASP A 141 5.56 -11.08 -3.87
CA ASP A 141 5.95 -12.47 -4.10
C ASP A 141 7.46 -12.68 -3.94
N TYR A 142 7.84 -13.21 -2.79
CA TYR A 142 9.23 -13.58 -2.46
C TYR A 142 9.55 -15.06 -2.73
N SER A 143 8.63 -15.86 -3.30
CA SER A 143 8.79 -17.31 -3.47
C SER A 143 9.95 -17.73 -4.36
N LYS A 144 10.45 -16.81 -5.20
CA LYS A 144 11.58 -17.03 -6.09
C LYS A 144 12.92 -16.66 -5.46
N GLU A 145 12.91 -16.01 -4.31
CA GLU A 145 14.10 -15.57 -3.62
C GLU A 145 14.58 -16.65 -2.63
N SER A 146 15.89 -16.76 -2.47
CA SER A 146 16.46 -17.64 -1.43
C SER A 146 16.42 -16.95 -0.06
N ASP A 147 16.34 -17.74 1.01
CA ASP A 147 16.50 -17.26 2.40
C ASP A 147 17.76 -16.39 2.57
N THR A 148 18.87 -16.78 1.94
CA THR A 148 20.13 -16.03 1.97
C THR A 148 19.99 -14.65 1.32
N THR A 149 19.27 -14.57 0.19
CA THR A 149 18.98 -13.31 -0.49
C THR A 149 18.13 -12.39 0.38
N LEU A 150 17.04 -12.91 0.94
CA LEU A 150 16.11 -12.14 1.79
C LEU A 150 16.80 -11.63 3.06
N ARG A 151 17.63 -12.46 3.70
CA ARG A 151 18.43 -12.06 4.87
C ARG A 151 19.44 -10.97 4.53
N ARG A 152 20.13 -11.09 3.39
CA ARG A 152 21.07 -10.05 2.94
C ARG A 152 20.35 -8.70 2.75
N TRP A 153 19.24 -8.69 2.02
CA TRP A 153 18.48 -7.45 1.81
C TRP A 153 17.97 -6.86 3.12
N ARG A 154 17.46 -7.68 4.04
CA ARG A 154 17.06 -7.24 5.38
C ARG A 154 18.23 -6.61 6.14
N ASP A 155 19.39 -7.24 6.12
CA ASP A 155 20.57 -6.76 6.85
C ASP A 155 21.08 -5.43 6.26
N GLU A 156 21.09 -5.31 4.93
CA GLU A 156 21.39 -4.06 4.24
C GLU A 156 20.37 -2.95 4.59
N MET A 157 19.06 -3.25 4.64
CA MET A 157 18.01 -2.28 5.03
C MET A 157 18.16 -1.79 6.48
N LYS A 158 18.68 -2.62 7.38
CA LYS A 158 18.88 -2.26 8.80
C LYS A 158 19.84 -1.09 8.97
N ASP A 159 20.77 -0.93 8.04
CA ASP A 159 21.79 0.12 8.07
C ASP A 159 21.33 1.41 7.35
N ILE A 160 20.09 1.45 6.83
CA ILE A 160 19.52 2.61 6.15
C ILE A 160 18.55 3.32 7.09
N SER A 161 18.99 4.47 7.61
CA SER A 161 18.17 5.34 8.47
C SER A 161 16.99 5.97 7.73
N ALA A 162 16.03 6.51 8.48
CA ALA A 162 14.88 7.23 7.92
C ALA A 162 15.31 8.44 7.07
N GLU A 163 16.32 9.19 7.51
CA GLU A 163 16.85 10.34 6.75
C GLU A 163 17.47 9.90 5.41
N GLN A 164 18.18 8.78 5.39
CA GLN A 164 18.77 8.23 4.17
C GLN A 164 17.76 7.57 3.24
N TYR A 165 16.64 7.07 3.78
CA TYR A 165 15.61 6.42 2.98
C TYR A 165 14.66 7.46 2.34
N PHE A 166 14.40 8.55 3.05
CA PHE A 166 13.54 9.66 2.63
C PHE A 166 14.36 10.90 2.22
N GLU A 167 15.56 10.71 1.69
CA GLU A 167 16.39 11.81 1.26
C GLU A 167 15.72 12.58 0.10
N PRO A 168 15.99 13.90 -0.07
CA PRO A 168 15.25 14.70 -1.04
C PRO A 168 15.32 14.24 -2.50
N SER A 169 16.35 13.47 -2.90
CA SER A 169 16.44 12.91 -4.26
C SER A 169 15.47 11.73 -4.47
N GLY A 170 15.10 11.05 -3.38
CA GLY A 170 14.31 9.81 -3.36
C GLY A 170 14.99 8.65 -4.07
N GLU A 171 16.30 8.70 -4.29
CA GLU A 171 17.05 7.67 -5.03
C GLU A 171 17.12 6.37 -4.25
N THR A 172 17.39 6.44 -2.95
CA THR A 172 17.43 5.27 -2.05
C THR A 172 16.05 4.64 -1.96
N TRP A 173 15.00 5.40 -1.67
CA TRP A 173 13.63 4.88 -1.70
C TRP A 173 13.31 4.19 -3.02
N LYS A 174 13.58 4.83 -4.19
CA LYS A 174 13.28 4.22 -5.50
C LYS A 174 14.06 2.93 -5.75
N LYS A 175 15.34 2.92 -5.39
CA LYS A 175 16.25 1.77 -5.54
C LYS A 175 15.80 0.56 -4.70
N TRP A 176 15.21 0.80 -3.55
CA TRP A 176 14.79 -0.24 -2.62
C TRP A 176 13.33 -0.67 -2.82
N ALA A 177 12.44 0.28 -3.11
CA ALA A 177 11.02 0.04 -3.31
C ALA A 177 10.69 -0.50 -4.71
N PHE A 178 11.35 -0.04 -5.78
CA PHE A 178 10.99 -0.44 -7.15
C PHE A 178 12.07 -1.26 -7.83
N TYR A 179 13.21 -0.66 -8.16
CA TYR A 179 14.22 -1.31 -8.99
C TYR A 179 15.61 -0.76 -8.74
N ASP A 180 16.56 -1.68 -8.61
CA ASP A 180 17.99 -1.42 -8.49
C ASP A 180 18.71 -1.82 -9.78
N ALA A 181 19.14 -0.81 -10.55
CA ALA A 181 19.85 -1.05 -11.81
C ALA A 181 21.26 -1.61 -11.62
N GLU A 182 21.85 -1.52 -10.42
CA GLU A 182 23.20 -2.03 -10.14
C GLU A 182 23.19 -3.54 -9.88
N THR A 183 22.14 -4.04 -9.25
CA THR A 183 22.00 -5.45 -8.87
C THR A 183 20.96 -6.22 -9.70
N ASP A 184 20.19 -5.53 -10.55
CA ASP A 184 19.07 -6.09 -11.31
C ASP A 184 17.99 -6.71 -10.39
N GLU A 185 17.73 -6.04 -9.27
CA GLU A 185 16.80 -6.48 -8.23
C GLU A 185 15.58 -5.56 -8.15
N SER A 186 14.40 -6.14 -7.93
CA SER A 186 13.14 -5.39 -7.85
C SER A 186 12.39 -5.65 -6.54
N TRP A 187 11.69 -4.62 -6.07
CA TRP A 187 10.72 -4.69 -4.96
C TRP A 187 11.25 -5.29 -3.66
N ARG A 188 12.51 -4.99 -3.31
CA ARG A 188 13.16 -5.58 -2.13
C ARG A 188 12.40 -5.27 -0.84
N ILE A 189 11.96 -4.02 -0.67
CA ILE A 189 11.17 -3.56 0.50
C ILE A 189 9.92 -4.43 0.68
N TYR A 190 9.14 -4.59 -0.37
CA TYR A 190 7.91 -5.38 -0.35
C TYR A 190 8.16 -6.87 -0.11
N LYS A 191 9.14 -7.46 -0.80
CA LYS A 191 9.48 -8.90 -0.65
C LYS A 191 10.01 -9.22 0.74
N VAL A 192 10.98 -8.44 1.24
CA VAL A 192 11.53 -8.61 2.59
C VAL A 192 10.42 -8.38 3.61
N GLY A 193 9.64 -7.31 3.46
CA GLY A 193 8.51 -7.00 4.32
C GLY A 193 7.54 -8.15 4.47
N THR A 194 7.02 -8.63 3.34
CA THR A 194 6.05 -9.73 3.29
C THR A 194 6.62 -10.99 3.94
N TRP A 195 7.88 -11.33 3.63
CA TRP A 195 8.57 -12.47 4.25
C TRP A 195 8.72 -12.35 5.77
N LEU A 196 9.11 -11.16 6.28
CA LEU A 196 9.25 -10.93 7.71
C LEU A 196 7.90 -11.03 8.44
N VAL A 197 6.84 -10.45 7.84
CA VAL A 197 5.49 -10.47 8.42
C VAL A 197 4.93 -11.89 8.42
N ASP A 198 5.10 -12.64 7.34
CA ASP A 198 4.66 -14.05 7.25
C ASP A 198 5.36 -14.90 8.32
N MET A 199 6.68 -14.77 8.49
CA MET A 199 7.40 -15.44 9.56
C MET A 199 6.90 -15.03 10.96
N ALA A 200 6.66 -13.74 11.19
CA ALA A 200 6.17 -13.26 12.47
C ALA A 200 4.76 -13.79 12.78
N LEU A 201 3.86 -13.84 11.80
CA LEU A 201 2.54 -14.44 11.93
C LEU A 201 2.64 -15.93 12.26
N GLU A 202 3.54 -16.68 11.61
CA GLU A 202 3.79 -18.10 11.92
C GLU A 202 4.27 -18.36 13.36
N GLN A 203 4.89 -17.36 14.02
CA GLN A 203 5.33 -17.45 15.42
C GLN A 203 4.26 -17.01 16.43
N THR A 204 3.09 -16.58 15.98
CA THR A 204 2.02 -16.06 16.84
C THR A 204 0.68 -16.72 16.52
N ASP A 205 -0.29 -16.62 17.44
CA ASP A 205 -1.69 -16.96 17.15
C ASP A 205 -2.48 -15.76 16.58
N ALA A 206 -1.81 -14.64 16.29
CA ALA A 206 -2.42 -13.41 15.81
C ALA A 206 -2.61 -13.45 14.29
N ASN A 207 -3.58 -12.69 13.80
CA ASN A 207 -3.75 -12.44 12.37
C ASN A 207 -3.27 -11.04 11.98
N ILE A 208 -3.23 -10.78 10.67
CA ILE A 208 -2.75 -9.50 10.13
C ILE A 208 -3.60 -8.29 10.56
N VAL A 209 -4.90 -8.46 10.85
CA VAL A 209 -5.74 -7.37 11.38
C VAL A 209 -5.27 -6.95 12.77
N GLU A 210 -4.88 -7.91 13.61
CA GLU A 210 -4.34 -7.64 14.95
C GLU A 210 -2.97 -6.96 14.89
N PHE A 211 -2.15 -7.29 13.88
CA PHE A 211 -0.86 -6.65 13.62
C PHE A 211 -0.97 -5.17 13.23
N ASN A 212 -2.14 -4.68 12.81
CA ASN A 212 -2.33 -3.25 12.48
C ASN A 212 -2.06 -2.34 13.69
N SER A 213 -2.24 -2.86 14.92
CA SER A 213 -1.95 -2.14 16.16
C SER A 213 -0.49 -2.21 16.61
N LYS A 214 0.36 -2.96 15.89
CA LYS A 214 1.77 -3.21 16.24
C LYS A 214 2.70 -2.25 15.50
N THR A 215 3.76 -1.85 16.20
CA THR A 215 4.88 -1.17 15.56
C THR A 215 5.76 -2.17 14.82
N ALA A 216 6.59 -1.68 13.88
CA ALA A 216 7.59 -2.53 13.23
C ALA A 216 8.52 -3.21 14.25
N ALA A 217 8.89 -2.54 15.34
CA ALA A 217 9.71 -3.11 16.40
C ALA A 217 9.02 -4.28 17.12
N ASP A 218 7.71 -4.17 17.38
CA ASP A 218 6.93 -5.26 17.97
C ASP A 218 6.92 -6.48 17.04
N ILE A 219 6.68 -6.27 15.74
CA ILE A 219 6.63 -7.35 14.75
C ILE A 219 7.99 -8.04 14.62
N LEU A 220 9.07 -7.26 14.54
CA LEU A 220 10.44 -7.79 14.46
C LEU A 220 10.83 -8.59 15.73
N SER A 221 10.19 -8.34 16.87
CA SER A 221 10.46 -9.08 18.11
C SER A 221 9.95 -10.52 18.10
N TYR A 222 9.06 -10.88 17.17
CA TYR A 222 8.56 -12.25 17.00
C TYR A 222 9.48 -13.13 16.13
N LEU A 223 10.51 -12.53 15.51
CA LEU A 223 11.41 -13.25 14.62
C LEU A 223 12.45 -14.07 15.40
N PRO A 224 12.86 -15.24 14.87
CA PRO A 224 13.86 -16.10 15.50
C PRO A 224 15.30 -15.55 15.45
#